data_AF-A0A6S7FV36-F1
#
_entry.id   AF-A0A6S7FV36-F1
#
_cell.length_a   1.000
_cell.length_b   1.000
_cell.length_c   1.000
_cell.angle_alpha   90.00
_cell.angle_beta   90.00
_cell.angle_gamma   90.00
#
_symmetry.space_group_name_H-M   'P 1'
#
loop_
_entity.id
_entity.type
_entity.pdbx_description
1 polymer ?
#
loop_
_entity_poly.entity_id
_entity_poly.type
_entity_poly.pdbx_seq_one_letter_code
_entity_poly.pdbx_strand_id
1 'polypeptide(L)'
;MSDSTSDSDDTTTATYLSDSNDLDGSSNPKKAKVMKEKFPFIDKVSDDIYSFYCNICKRSVKCSHMGITNIEKHVGNQMHIANVKAARGQRTINFPRNDSPLIEKTTRAEVKIATMLVKHNIPLAVVDELTPLFQDVFSDRTFHQGEQKQHV
;
A
#
# COMPACT_ATOMS: atom_id res chain seq x y z
N MET A 1 -9.89 28.83 -48.75
CA MET A 1 -10.86 29.42 -47.80
C MET A 1 -11.52 28.22 -47.12
N SER A 2 -10.92 27.73 -46.05
CA SER A 2 -11.09 28.12 -44.62
C SER A 2 -11.91 27.01 -43.94
N ASP A 3 -11.29 26.01 -43.32
CA ASP A 3 -10.69 25.94 -41.98
C ASP A 3 -11.67 25.73 -40.81
N SER A 4 -11.19 24.94 -39.85
CA SER A 4 -11.57 24.87 -38.43
C SER A 4 -12.72 23.94 -37.99
N THR A 5 -12.34 22.71 -37.62
CA THR A 5 -12.91 21.97 -36.48
C THR A 5 -12.48 22.64 -35.17
N SER A 6 -13.43 23.09 -34.36
CA SER A 6 -13.17 23.64 -33.03
C SER A 6 -13.12 22.52 -31.98
N ASP A 7 -11.92 22.31 -31.44
CA ASP A 7 -11.65 21.48 -30.28
C ASP A 7 -12.24 22.06 -28.99
N SER A 8 -12.66 21.14 -28.14
CA SER A 8 -13.24 21.31 -26.81
C SER A 8 -12.24 21.87 -25.78
N ASP A 9 -12.53 23.06 -25.27
CA ASP A 9 -11.94 23.61 -24.05
C ASP A 9 -12.77 23.16 -22.83
N ASP A 10 -12.32 22.11 -22.13
CA ASP A 10 -12.83 21.77 -20.79
C ASP A 10 -11.80 22.19 -19.73
N THR A 11 -11.66 23.50 -19.58
CA THR A 11 -10.95 24.10 -18.45
C THR A 11 -11.90 24.11 -17.25
N THR A 12 -11.90 23.03 -16.48
CA THR A 12 -12.54 23.03 -15.15
C THR A 12 -11.67 23.82 -14.17
N THR A 13 -11.69 25.15 -14.29
CA THR A 13 -11.27 26.08 -13.23
C THR A 13 -12.20 25.88 -12.05
N ALA A 14 -11.69 25.20 -11.03
CA ALA A 14 -12.39 25.05 -9.78
C ALA A 14 -12.29 26.35 -8.98
N THR A 15 -13.27 27.24 -9.19
CA THR A 15 -13.47 28.46 -8.41
C THR A 15 -13.98 28.06 -7.03
N TYR A 16 -13.08 27.98 -6.05
CA TYR A 16 -13.45 27.81 -4.65
C TYR A 16 -13.41 29.16 -3.96
N LEU A 17 -14.60 29.65 -3.63
CA LEU A 17 -14.88 30.90 -2.94
C LEU A 17 -14.10 30.99 -1.63
N SER A 18 -13.41 32.10 -1.49
CA SER A 18 -12.77 32.58 -0.27
C SER A 18 -13.82 33.11 0.70
N ASP A 19 -14.25 32.26 1.65
CA ASP A 19 -14.93 32.73 2.86
C ASP A 19 -13.98 32.59 4.05
N SER A 20 -13.38 33.72 4.38
CA SER A 20 -12.58 33.96 5.58
C SER A 20 -13.42 33.72 6.83
N ASN A 21 -12.96 32.84 7.71
CA ASN A 21 -13.36 32.84 9.11
C ASN A 21 -12.20 32.34 9.97
N ASP A 22 -11.44 33.31 10.50
CA ASP A 22 -10.47 33.13 11.57
C ASP A 22 -11.18 32.64 12.84
N LEU A 23 -10.90 31.41 13.26
CA LEU A 23 -11.37 30.88 14.55
C LEU A 23 -10.32 29.95 15.17
N ASP A 24 -9.40 30.57 15.89
CA ASP A 24 -9.00 30.23 17.28
C ASP A 24 -9.28 28.79 17.74
N GLY A 25 -8.18 28.05 17.93
CA GLY A 25 -7.83 27.37 19.19
C GLY A 25 -8.92 26.72 20.03
N SER A 26 -9.64 25.73 19.51
CA SER A 26 -10.26 24.74 20.40
C SER A 26 -10.58 23.42 19.70
N SER A 27 -10.28 22.32 20.39
CA SER A 27 -10.60 20.93 20.09
C SER A 27 -12.12 20.68 20.05
N ASN A 28 -12.81 21.32 19.11
CA ASN A 28 -14.26 21.19 18.96
C ASN A 28 -14.57 19.95 18.11
N PRO A 29 -15.25 18.92 18.65
CA PRO A 29 -15.56 17.68 17.93
C PRO A 29 -16.40 17.91 16.67
N LYS A 30 -17.11 19.05 16.59
CA LYS A 30 -17.88 19.43 15.40
C LYS A 30 -16.99 19.79 14.19
N LYS A 31 -15.84 20.44 14.42
CA LYS A 31 -14.89 20.82 13.35
C LYS A 31 -14.18 19.59 12.76
N ALA A 32 -13.80 18.64 13.62
CA ALA A 32 -13.16 17.39 13.18
C ALA A 32 -14.10 16.53 12.30
N LYS A 33 -15.40 16.52 12.62
CA LYS A 33 -16.41 15.81 11.82
C LYS A 33 -16.56 16.41 10.42
N VAL A 34 -16.75 17.73 10.32
CA VAL A 34 -16.87 18.44 9.03
C VAL A 34 -15.61 18.28 8.18
N MET A 35 -14.43 18.31 8.82
CA MET A 35 -13.15 18.09 8.14
C MET A 35 -13.03 16.68 7.57
N LYS A 36 -13.45 15.65 8.31
CA LYS A 36 -13.39 14.25 7.84
C LYS A 36 -14.39 13.99 6.70
N GLU A 37 -15.54 14.64 6.73
CA GLU A 37 -16.54 14.60 5.65
C GLU A 37 -16.01 15.28 4.37
N LYS A 38 -15.39 16.47 4.49
CA LYS A 38 -14.82 17.19 3.34
C LYS A 38 -13.53 16.56 2.81
N PHE A 39 -12.71 15.95 3.68
CA PHE A 39 -11.40 15.39 3.33
C PHE A 39 -11.22 13.98 3.94
N PRO A 40 -11.79 12.93 3.32
CA PRO A 40 -11.79 11.57 3.89
C PRO A 40 -10.39 10.94 4.00
N PHE A 41 -9.44 11.40 3.18
CA PHE A 41 -8.06 10.92 3.13
C PHE A 41 -7.14 11.56 4.20
N ILE A 42 -7.66 12.46 5.04
CA ILE A 42 -6.89 13.09 6.11
C ILE A 42 -7.23 12.44 7.45
N ASP A 43 -6.20 12.14 8.24
CA ASP A 43 -6.29 11.64 9.61
C ASP A 43 -5.59 12.58 10.60
N LYS A 44 -6.03 12.52 11.86
CA LYS A 44 -5.37 13.23 12.96
C LYS A 44 -4.06 12.52 13.35
N VAL A 45 -3.06 13.28 13.75
CA VAL A 45 -1.85 12.76 14.38
C VAL A 45 -2.07 12.76 15.90
N SER A 46 -1.82 11.63 16.57
CA SER A 46 -2.02 11.53 18.03
C SER A 46 -1.05 12.41 18.82
N ASP A 47 0.16 12.54 18.30
CA ASP A 47 1.30 13.10 19.04
C ASP A 47 1.50 14.59 18.78
N ASP A 48 0.88 15.13 17.72
CA ASP A 48 0.97 16.54 17.34
C ASP A 48 -0.39 17.08 16.90
N ILE A 49 -0.97 17.95 17.74
CA ILE A 49 -2.25 18.62 17.48
C ILE A 49 -2.17 19.65 16.35
N TYR A 50 -0.96 20.02 15.94
CA TYR A 50 -0.71 20.96 14.85
C TYR A 50 -0.26 20.24 13.58
N SER A 51 -0.50 18.94 13.46
CA SER A 51 -0.20 18.19 12.24
C SER A 51 -1.36 17.30 11.84
N PHE A 52 -1.57 17.15 10.53
CA PHE A 52 -2.45 16.13 9.99
C PHE A 52 -1.66 15.12 9.18
N TYR A 53 -2.16 13.89 9.10
CA TYR A 53 -1.63 12.84 8.26
C TYR A 53 -2.45 12.73 6.96
N CYS A 54 -1.78 12.75 5.80
CA CYS A 54 -2.44 12.55 4.52
C CYS A 54 -2.20 11.12 4.02
N ASN A 55 -3.28 10.36 3.81
CA ASN A 55 -3.21 8.98 3.33
C ASN A 55 -2.78 8.85 1.86
N ILE A 56 -2.92 9.91 1.07
CA ILE A 56 -2.48 9.92 -0.33
C ILE A 56 -0.98 10.20 -0.40
N CYS A 57 -0.49 11.12 0.42
CA CYS A 57 0.93 11.50 0.46
C CYS A 57 1.78 10.67 1.43
N LYS A 58 1.14 9.82 2.27
CA LYS A 58 1.78 9.00 3.30
C LYS A 58 2.73 9.78 4.20
N ARG A 59 2.34 11.00 4.57
CA ARG A 59 3.15 11.90 5.40
C ARG A 59 2.32 12.78 6.30
N SER A 60 2.93 13.19 7.41
CA SER A 60 2.42 14.26 8.27
C SER A 60 2.77 15.62 7.69
N VAL A 61 1.83 16.55 7.76
CA VAL A 61 1.95 17.94 7.29
C VAL A 61 1.66 18.85 8.48
N LYS A 62 2.64 19.70 8.80
CA LYS A 62 2.51 20.70 9.86
C LYS A 62 1.51 21.78 9.43
N CYS A 63 0.63 22.10 10.36
CA CYS A 63 -0.45 23.07 10.28
C CYS A 63 -0.48 23.82 11.60
N SER A 64 0.17 24.99 11.66
CA SER A 64 0.26 25.83 12.86
C SER A 64 -1.09 26.04 13.55
N HIS A 65 -2.16 26.07 12.76
CA HIS A 65 -3.54 25.88 13.20
C HIS A 65 -4.14 24.82 12.28
N MET A 66 -4.89 23.83 12.79
CA MET A 66 -5.61 22.81 12.00
C MET A 66 -6.76 23.42 11.19
N GLY A 67 -6.43 24.40 10.35
CA GLY A 67 -7.35 25.13 9.50
C GLY A 67 -7.54 24.42 8.17
N ILE A 68 -8.77 24.49 7.69
CA ILE A 68 -9.19 23.98 6.39
C ILE A 68 -8.30 24.53 5.26
N THR A 69 -7.87 25.80 5.37
CA THR A 69 -7.01 26.46 4.39
C THR A 69 -5.66 25.77 4.19
N ASN A 70 -5.05 25.21 5.24
CA ASN A 70 -3.78 24.50 5.11
C ASN A 70 -3.96 23.15 4.40
N ILE A 71 -5.11 22.51 4.59
CA ILE A 71 -5.48 21.29 3.87
C ILE A 71 -5.72 21.62 2.41
N GLU A 72 -6.44 22.70 2.11
CA GLU A 72 -6.68 23.15 0.72
C GLU A 72 -5.38 23.47 -0.01
N LYS A 73 -4.44 24.17 0.66
CA LYS A 73 -3.08 24.38 0.14
C LYS A 73 -2.33 23.07 -0.10
N HIS A 74 -2.48 22.10 0.81
CA HIS A 74 -1.86 20.79 0.64
C HIS A 74 -2.43 20.03 -0.55
N VAL A 75 -3.75 20.01 -0.72
CA VAL A 75 -4.45 19.33 -1.82
C VAL A 75 -4.08 19.94 -3.17
N GLY A 76 -3.91 21.27 -3.22
CA GLY A 76 -3.45 21.99 -4.41
C GLY A 76 -1.95 21.85 -4.71
N ASN A 77 -1.16 21.23 -3.82
CA ASN A 77 0.27 21.06 -4.05
C ASN A 77 0.52 20.02 -5.17
N GLN A 78 1.47 20.30 -6.05
CA GLN A 78 1.89 19.40 -7.13
C GLN A 78 2.23 17.98 -6.63
N MET A 79 2.84 17.87 -5.44
CA MET A 79 3.12 16.57 -4.81
C MET A 79 1.85 15.76 -4.57
N HIS A 80 0.81 16.40 -4.03
CA HIS A 80 -0.46 15.74 -3.78
C HIS A 80 -1.14 15.34 -5.10
N ILE A 81 -1.19 16.26 -6.07
CA ILE A 81 -1.77 16.03 -7.39
C ILE A 81 -1.07 14.86 -8.11
N ALA A 82 0.26 14.81 -8.09
CA ALA A 82 1.04 13.73 -8.68
C ALA A 82 0.72 12.38 -8.02
N ASN A 83 0.63 12.34 -6.69
CA ASN A 83 0.30 11.12 -5.94
C ASN A 83 -1.14 10.66 -6.21
N VAL A 84 -2.10 11.58 -6.33
CA VAL A 84 -3.48 11.24 -6.73
C VAL A 84 -3.50 10.60 -8.11
N LYS A 85 -2.77 11.17 -9.08
CA LYS A 85 -2.68 10.62 -10.45
C LYS A 85 -2.04 9.23 -10.45
N ALA A 86 -0.94 9.05 -9.72
CA ALA A 86 -0.27 7.76 -9.59
C ALA A 86 -1.18 6.70 -8.93
N ALA A 87 -1.87 7.07 -7.84
CA ALA A 87 -2.77 6.17 -7.12
C ALA A 87 -3.97 5.72 -7.97
N ARG A 88 -4.49 6.59 -8.85
CA ARG A 88 -5.59 6.23 -9.78
C ARG A 88 -5.16 5.19 -10.83
N GLY A 89 -3.89 5.21 -11.25
CA GLY A 89 -3.36 4.27 -12.25
C GLY A 89 -2.89 2.93 -11.69
N GLN A 90 -2.69 2.84 -10.36
CA GLN A 90 -2.16 1.64 -9.74
C GLN A 90 -3.27 0.60 -9.52
N ARG A 91 -3.08 -0.61 -10.05
CA ARG A 91 -3.97 -1.74 -9.75
C ARG A 91 -3.81 -2.13 -8.27
N THR A 92 -4.91 -2.22 -7.55
CA THR A 92 -4.91 -2.75 -6.18
C THR A 92 -4.57 -4.23 -6.24
N ILE A 93 -3.45 -4.62 -5.60
CA ILE A 93 -3.13 -6.03 -5.40
C ILE A 93 -4.05 -6.52 -4.27
N ASN A 94 -5.12 -7.19 -4.64
CA ASN A 94 -5.97 -7.86 -3.68
C ASN A 94 -5.27 -9.15 -3.25
N PHE A 95 -4.72 -9.15 -2.04
CA PHE A 95 -4.39 -10.41 -1.38
C PHE A 95 -5.71 -11.00 -0.87
N PRO A 96 -6.16 -12.15 -1.40
CA PRO A 96 -7.36 -12.79 -0.89
C PRO A 96 -7.08 -13.21 0.55
N ARG A 97 -7.66 -12.47 1.49
CA ARG A 97 -7.68 -12.86 2.89
C ARG A 97 -8.75 -13.94 3.04
N ASN A 98 -8.32 -15.19 3.09
CA ASN A 98 -9.22 -16.33 3.21
C ASN A 98 -9.53 -16.57 4.69
N ASP A 99 -10.44 -15.75 5.25
CA ASP A 99 -10.81 -15.75 6.69
C ASP A 99 -11.69 -16.95 7.10
N SER A 100 -11.60 -18.08 6.39
CA SER A 100 -12.31 -19.28 6.80
C SER A 100 -11.73 -19.81 8.12
N PRO A 101 -12.56 -20.02 9.16
CA PRO A 101 -12.08 -20.55 10.44
C PRO A 101 -11.46 -21.94 10.30
N LEU A 102 -11.77 -22.66 9.22
CA LEU A 102 -11.15 -23.94 8.90
C LEU A 102 -9.69 -23.75 8.45
N ILE A 103 -9.42 -22.73 7.62
CA ILE A 103 -8.07 -22.45 7.12
C ILE A 103 -7.14 -22.09 8.28
N GLU A 104 -7.58 -21.22 9.20
CA GLU A 104 -6.76 -20.87 10.37
C GLU A 104 -6.44 -22.09 11.24
N LYS A 105 -7.42 -22.98 11.47
CA LYS A 105 -7.22 -24.21 12.23
C LYS A 105 -6.24 -25.16 11.53
N THR A 106 -6.36 -25.34 10.22
CA THR A 106 -5.46 -26.17 9.42
C THR A 106 -4.05 -25.62 9.42
N THR A 107 -3.86 -24.33 9.12
CA THR A 107 -2.55 -23.67 9.16
C THR A 107 -1.92 -23.79 10.54
N ARG A 108 -2.70 -23.61 11.62
CA ARG A 108 -2.21 -23.80 13.00
C ARG A 108 -1.77 -25.24 13.27
N ALA A 109 -2.51 -26.23 12.76
CA ALA A 109 -2.16 -27.64 12.91
C ALA A 109 -0.87 -27.99 12.15
N GLU A 110 -0.76 -27.57 10.90
CA GLU A 110 0.44 -27.76 10.05
C GLU A 110 1.69 -27.16 10.70
N VAL A 111 1.61 -25.90 11.16
CA VAL A 111 2.72 -25.24 11.84
C VAL A 111 3.13 -25.99 13.11
N LYS A 112 2.17 -26.49 13.89
CA LYS A 112 2.46 -27.30 15.08
C LYS A 112 3.14 -28.62 14.74
N ILE A 113 2.67 -29.32 13.72
CA ILE A 113 3.27 -30.58 13.26
C ILE A 113 4.70 -30.32 12.76
N ALA A 114 4.91 -29.33 11.89
CA ALA A 114 6.23 -28.96 11.41
C ALA A 114 7.20 -28.63 12.56
N THR A 115 6.72 -27.87 13.56
CA THR A 115 7.49 -27.57 14.77
C THR A 115 7.87 -28.83 15.55
N MET A 116 6.94 -29.77 15.71
CA MET A 116 7.21 -31.06 16.37
C MET A 116 8.26 -31.87 15.62
N LEU A 117 8.14 -31.97 14.29
CA LEU A 117 9.11 -32.69 13.46
C LEU A 117 10.52 -32.13 13.62
N VAL A 118 10.67 -30.80 13.60
CA VAL A 118 11.96 -30.12 13.79
C VAL A 118 12.49 -30.31 15.21
N LYS A 119 11.65 -30.14 16.24
CA LYS A 119 12.05 -30.28 17.65
C LYS A 119 12.60 -31.67 17.99
N HIS A 120 12.08 -32.69 17.32
CA HIS A 120 12.51 -34.07 17.52
C HIS A 120 13.57 -34.53 16.53
N ASN A 121 14.16 -33.61 15.74
CA ASN A 121 15.17 -33.91 14.72
C ASN A 121 14.74 -35.02 13.75
N ILE A 122 13.44 -35.19 13.53
CA ILE A 122 12.90 -36.28 12.71
C ILE A 122 13.43 -36.19 11.27
N PRO A 123 13.43 -35.03 10.60
CA PRO A 123 13.98 -34.92 9.24
C PRO A 123 15.45 -35.36 9.14
N LEU A 124 16.25 -35.13 10.19
CA LEU A 124 17.64 -35.56 10.22
C LEU A 124 17.75 -37.06 10.44
N ALA A 125 16.90 -37.63 11.30
CA ALA A 125 16.90 -39.07 11.58
C ALA A 125 16.50 -39.92 10.36
N VAL A 126 15.71 -39.36 9.43
CA VAL A 126 15.27 -40.06 8.22
C VAL A 126 16.01 -39.61 6.95
N VAL A 127 17.07 -38.79 7.08
CA VAL A 127 17.73 -38.17 5.91
C VAL A 127 18.30 -39.20 4.93
N ASP A 128 18.82 -40.31 5.44
CA ASP A 128 19.40 -41.39 4.64
C ASP A 128 18.33 -42.09 3.78
N GLU A 129 17.09 -42.16 4.29
CA GLU A 129 15.93 -42.69 3.56
C GLU A 129 15.31 -41.66 2.61
N LEU A 130 15.32 -40.38 3.00
CA LEU A 130 14.80 -39.29 2.17
C LEU A 130 15.68 -39.00 0.94
N THR A 131 17.00 -39.21 1.06
CA THR A 131 17.95 -38.91 -0.02
C THR A 131 17.66 -39.68 -1.31
N PRO A 132 17.53 -41.02 -1.33
CA PRO A 132 17.18 -41.75 -2.55
C PRO A 132 15.77 -41.41 -3.03
N LEU A 133 14.84 -41.11 -2.13
CA LEU A 133 13.48 -40.70 -2.49
C LEU A 133 13.48 -39.34 -3.21
N PHE A 134 14.26 -38.36 -2.74
CA PHE A 134 14.41 -37.08 -3.43
C PHE A 134 15.12 -37.22 -4.76
N GLN A 135 16.11 -38.12 -4.87
CA GLN A 135 16.74 -38.40 -6.15
C GLN A 135 15.75 -39.01 -7.15
N ASP A 136 14.86 -39.90 -6.72
CA ASP A 136 13.82 -40.48 -7.58
C ASP A 136 12.76 -39.43 -8.00
N VAL A 137 12.19 -38.70 -7.03
CA VAL A 137 11.14 -37.71 -7.27
C VAL A 137 11.65 -36.49 -8.06
N PHE A 138 12.85 -36.03 -7.74
CA PHE A 138 13.47 -34.86 -8.35
C PHE A 138 14.65 -35.22 -9.26
N SER A 139 14.58 -36.39 -9.91
CA SER A 139 15.52 -36.80 -10.96
C SER A 139 15.50 -35.80 -12.13
N ASP A 140 16.23 -34.70 -11.99
CA ASP A 140 16.46 -33.75 -13.06
C ASP A 140 17.49 -34.37 -14.01
N ARG A 141 17.00 -35.04 -15.05
CA ARG A 141 17.83 -35.62 -16.12
C ARG A 141 18.35 -34.56 -17.10
N THR A 142 18.67 -33.35 -16.64
CA THR A 142 19.19 -32.29 -17.52
C THR A 142 20.34 -31.47 -16.91
N PHE A 143 21.34 -32.13 -16.33
CA PHE A 143 22.68 -31.51 -16.31
C PHE A 143 23.29 -31.63 -17.72
N HIS A 144 22.87 -30.75 -18.64
CA HIS A 144 23.64 -30.52 -19.85
C HIS A 144 24.97 -29.87 -19.44
N GLN A 145 26.04 -30.66 -19.42
CA GLN A 145 27.42 -30.18 -19.40
C GLN A 145 27.66 -29.36 -20.68
N GLY A 146 27.36 -28.07 -20.61
CA GLY A 146 27.64 -27.09 -21.66
C GLY A 146 29.11 -26.68 -21.65
N GLU A 147 29.87 -27.35 -22.51
CA GLU A 147 31.00 -26.81 -23.29
C GLU A 147 32.28 -26.38 -22.54
N GLN A 148 33.17 -27.37 -22.34
CA GLN A 148 34.58 -27.13 -22.64
C GLN A 148 34.75 -27.10 -24.16
N LYS A 149 34.97 -25.92 -24.73
CA LYS A 149 35.70 -25.77 -26.01
C LYS A 149 36.83 -24.78 -25.79
N GLN A 150 37.97 -25.30 -25.34
CA GLN A 150 39.25 -24.74 -25.74
C GLN A 150 39.50 -25.21 -27.16
N HIS A 151 39.66 -24.29 -28.11
CA HIS A 151 40.44 -24.55 -29.31
C HIS A 151 40.98 -23.23 -29.88
N VAL A 152 42.30 -23.10 -29.73
CA VAL A 152 43.33 -22.54 -30.62
C VAL A 152 42.93 -21.38 -31.53
#